data_AF-A0A937VR44-F1
#
_entry.id   AF-A0A937VR44-F1
#
_cell.length_a   1.000
_cell.length_b   1.000
_cell.length_c   1.000
_cell.angle_alpha   90.00
_cell.angle_beta   90.00
_cell.angle_gamma   90.00
#
_symmetry.space_group_name_H-M   'P 1'
#
loop_
_entity.id
_entity.type
_entity.pdbx_description
1 polymer ?
#
loop_
_entity_poly.entity_id
_entity_poly.type
_entity_poly.pdbx_seq_one_letter_code
_entity_poly.pdbx_strand_id
1 'polypeptide(L)'
;MEIELHPTLDHCIETTARKEHQRLMQEYLAGKGSPDFEQKIDLLRAFLESADFRKLRQESEAELLQGKKVTFTLCRDGDETKYHMSVDY
;
A
#
# COMPACT_ATOMS: atom_id res chain seq x y z
N MET A 1 -7.80 9.96 -5.45
CA MET A 1 -7.85 9.11 -4.23
C MET A 1 -6.48 8.53 -4.03
N GLU A 2 -5.98 8.53 -2.80
CA GLU A 2 -4.65 8.02 -2.50
C GLU A 2 -4.64 7.19 -1.21
N ILE A 3 -3.71 6.24 -1.15
CA ILE A 3 -3.47 5.39 0.00
C ILE A 3 -1.99 5.44 0.32
N GLU A 4 -1.66 5.76 1.56
CA GLU A 4 -0.29 5.81 2.03
C GLU A 4 0.01 4.54 2.83
N LEU A 5 0.94 3.74 2.33
CA LEU A 5 1.41 2.52 2.98
C LEU A 5 2.82 2.75 3.53
N HIS A 6 3.03 2.31 4.75
CA HIS A 6 4.26 2.56 5.50
C HIS A 6 4.89 1.20 5.84
N PRO A 7 5.72 0.64 4.95
CA PRO A 7 6.45 -0.57 5.26
C PRO A 7 7.56 -0.31 6.30
N THR A 8 7.86 -1.35 7.06
CA THR A 8 8.95 -1.39 8.04
C THR A 8 9.81 -2.63 7.81
N LEU A 9 10.95 -2.72 8.51
CA LEU A 9 11.82 -3.90 8.44
C LEU A 9 11.09 -5.21 8.80
N ASP A 10 10.05 -5.12 9.63
CA ASP A 10 9.25 -6.26 10.07
C ASP A 10 8.00 -6.47 9.19
N HIS A 11 7.37 -5.38 8.72
CA HIS A 11 6.23 -5.44 7.82
C HIS A 11 6.59 -4.90 6.43
N CYS A 12 6.91 -5.83 5.52
CA CYS A 12 7.08 -5.52 4.11
C CYS A 12 5.82 -4.88 3.50
N ILE A 13 6.01 -4.16 2.39
CA ILE A 13 4.92 -3.48 1.67
C ILE A 13 3.76 -4.41 1.31
N GLU A 14 4.04 -5.68 0.98
CA GLU A 14 3.03 -6.72 0.75
C GLU A 14 2.14 -6.92 1.99
N THR A 15 2.75 -7.15 3.15
CA THR A 15 2.05 -7.36 4.41
C THR A 15 1.24 -6.13 4.80
N THR A 16 1.82 -4.93 4.64
CA THR A 16 1.15 -3.66 4.96
C THR A 16 -0.06 -3.43 4.04
N ALA A 17 0.11 -3.60 2.73
CA ALA A 17 -0.98 -3.51 1.75
C ALA A 17 -2.10 -4.52 2.05
N ARG A 18 -1.71 -5.78 2.33
CA ARG A 18 -2.67 -6.86 2.62
C ARG A 18 -3.45 -6.62 3.91
N LYS A 19 -2.78 -6.12 4.96
CA LYS A 19 -3.44 -5.73 6.23
C LYS A 19 -4.44 -4.60 6.01
N GLU A 20 -4.06 -3.55 5.28
CA GLU A 20 -4.96 -2.43 5.02
C GLU A 20 -6.15 -2.86 4.16
N HIS A 21 -5.91 -3.66 3.11
CA HIS A 21 -6.97 -4.23 2.29
C HIS A 21 -7.95 -5.06 3.11
N GLN A 22 -7.45 -5.96 3.97
CA GLN A 22 -8.29 -6.77 4.83
C GLN A 22 -9.06 -5.93 5.86
N ARG A 23 -8.45 -4.86 6.39
CA ARG A 23 -9.11 -3.94 7.32
C ARG A 23 -10.26 -3.21 6.63
N LEU A 24 -10.01 -2.64 5.45
CA LEU A 24 -11.03 -1.96 4.66
C LEU A 24 -12.17 -2.91 4.27
N MET A 25 -11.86 -4.14 3.82
CA MET A 25 -12.89 -5.15 3.54
C MET A 25 -13.74 -5.47 4.77
N GLN A 26 -13.12 -5.64 5.94
CA GLN A 26 -13.85 -5.94 7.17
C GLN A 26 -14.76 -4.78 7.59
N GLU A 27 -14.29 -3.54 7.50
CA GLU A 27 -15.09 -2.34 7.82
C GLU A 27 -16.22 -2.13 6.81
N TYR A 28 -15.96 -2.41 5.52
CA TYR A 28 -16.97 -2.38 4.46
C TYR A 28 -18.07 -3.41 4.71
N LEU A 29 -17.68 -4.67 4.98
CA LEU A 29 -18.61 -5.76 5.33
C LEU A 29 -19.36 -5.49 6.63
N ALA A 30 -18.76 -4.77 7.58
CA ALA A 30 -19.38 -4.36 8.83
C ALA A 30 -20.39 -3.21 8.68
N GLY A 31 -20.62 -2.69 7.46
CA GLY A 31 -21.55 -1.60 7.20
C GLY A 31 -21.05 -0.23 7.68
N LYS A 32 -19.76 -0.11 8.04
CA LYS A 32 -19.08 1.17 8.36
C LYS A 32 -18.32 1.75 7.17
N GLY A 33 -18.38 1.08 6.01
CA GLY A 33 -17.69 1.50 4.80
C GLY A 33 -18.16 2.86 4.31
N SER A 34 -17.21 3.77 4.08
CA SER A 34 -17.45 4.95 3.25
C SER A 34 -17.51 4.54 1.77
N PRO A 35 -18.17 5.29 0.88
CA PRO A 35 -18.20 4.98 -0.56
C PRO A 35 -16.79 4.86 -1.18
N ASP A 36 -15.77 5.49 -0.60
CA ASP A 36 -14.38 5.36 -1.00
C ASP A 36 -13.70 4.04 -0.62
N PHE A 37 -14.31 3.20 0.22
CA PHE A 37 -13.71 1.93 0.64
C PHE A 37 -13.62 0.96 -0.53
N GLU A 38 -14.66 0.84 -1.35
CA GLU A 38 -14.61 0.02 -2.56
C GLU A 38 -13.46 0.42 -3.47
N GLN A 39 -13.29 1.73 -3.69
CA GLN A 39 -12.22 2.21 -4.55
C GLN A 39 -10.84 1.98 -3.93
N LYS A 40 -10.70 2.12 -2.60
CA LYS A 40 -9.45 1.82 -1.89
C LYS A 40 -9.11 0.33 -1.90
N ILE A 41 -10.11 -0.54 -1.71
CA ILE A 41 -9.99 -1.99 -1.76
C ILE A 41 -9.55 -2.40 -3.17
N ASP A 42 -10.22 -1.88 -4.20
CA ASP A 42 -9.88 -2.20 -5.59
C ASP A 42 -8.48 -1.70 -5.97
N LEU A 43 -8.07 -0.50 -5.52
CA LEU A 43 -6.71 0.01 -5.71
C LEU A 43 -5.67 -0.86 -5.02
N LEU A 44 -5.90 -1.24 -3.75
CA LEU A 44 -4.99 -2.11 -3.01
C LEU A 44 -4.91 -3.49 -3.65
N ARG A 45 -6.03 -4.01 -4.15
CA ARG A 45 -6.08 -5.28 -4.85
C ARG A 45 -5.29 -5.23 -6.16
N ALA A 46 -5.52 -4.22 -7.00
CA ALA A 46 -4.79 -4.04 -8.26
C ALA A 46 -3.29 -3.90 -8.02
N PHE A 47 -2.90 -3.13 -6.99
CA PHE A 47 -1.51 -3.06 -6.56
C PHE A 47 -1.00 -4.42 -6.10
N LEU A 48 -1.76 -5.15 -5.28
CA LEU A 48 -1.31 -6.45 -4.78
C LEU A 48 -1.14 -7.49 -5.91
N GLU A 49 -1.92 -7.38 -6.99
CA GLU A 49 -1.85 -8.28 -8.15
C GLU A 49 -0.76 -7.85 -9.17
N SER A 50 -0.47 -6.55 -9.31
CA SER A 50 0.50 -6.04 -10.31
C SER A 50 1.87 -5.66 -9.74
N ALA A 51 2.01 -5.40 -8.44
CA ALA A 51 3.23 -4.86 -7.86
C ALA A 51 4.34 -5.92 -7.74
N ASP A 52 5.56 -5.52 -8.12
CA ASP A 52 6.76 -6.31 -7.92
C ASP A 52 7.23 -6.24 -6.44
N PHE A 53 6.57 -6.99 -5.54
CA PHE A 53 6.93 -6.99 -4.11
C PHE A 53 8.39 -7.36 -3.86
N ARG A 54 8.97 -8.21 -4.71
CA ARG A 54 10.37 -8.61 -4.60
C ARG A 54 11.31 -7.42 -4.75
N LYS A 55 11.05 -6.54 -5.73
CA LYS A 55 11.81 -5.30 -5.93
C LYS A 55 11.52 -4.30 -4.83
N LEU A 56 10.23 -4.06 -4.54
CA LEU A 56 9.81 -3.08 -3.53
C LEU A 56 10.37 -3.41 -2.15
N ARG A 57 10.39 -4.70 -1.79
CA ARG A 57 10.99 -5.20 -0.55
C ARG A 57 12.49 -4.93 -0.52
N GLN A 58 13.22 -5.24 -1.59
CA GLN A 58 14.65 -5.01 -1.66
C GLN A 58 15.01 -3.52 -1.54
N GLU A 59 14.30 -2.66 -2.26
CA GLU A 59 14.48 -1.20 -2.21
C GLU A 59 14.14 -0.65 -0.81
N SER A 60 13.01 -1.08 -0.24
CA SER A 60 12.57 -0.63 1.08
C SER A 60 13.51 -1.10 2.18
N GLU A 61 13.93 -2.38 2.18
CA GLU A 61 14.89 -2.89 3.16
C GLU A 61 16.21 -2.13 3.09
N ALA A 62 16.72 -1.84 1.88
CA ALA A 62 17.97 -1.11 1.72
C ALA A 62 17.92 0.31 2.31
N GLU A 63 16.79 1.00 2.16
CA GLU A 63 16.57 2.35 2.70
C GLU A 63 16.29 2.31 4.22
N LEU A 64 15.45 1.37 4.67
CA LEU A 64 15.14 1.18 6.09
C LEU A 64 16.37 0.75 6.90
N LEU A 65 17.27 -0.05 6.33
CA LEU A 65 18.56 -0.42 6.94
C LEU A 65 19.49 0.78 7.12
N GLN A 66 19.33 1.83 6.31
CA GLN A 66 20.03 3.09 6.48
C GLN A 66 19.39 3.99 7.56
N GLY A 67 18.33 3.53 8.23
CA GLY A 67 17.58 4.29 9.22
C GLY A 67 16.56 5.27 8.63
N LYS A 68 16.33 5.21 7.31
CA LYS A 68 15.38 6.07 6.61
C LYS A 68 13.96 5.53 6.71
N LYS A 69 12.97 6.39 6.53
CA LYS A 69 11.56 5.98 6.56
C LYS A 69 11.00 5.92 5.15
N VAL A 70 10.46 4.78 4.76
CA VAL A 70 9.89 4.57 3.42
C VAL A 70 8.38 4.72 3.47
N THR A 71 7.83 5.50 2.54
CA THR A 71 6.40 5.75 2.38
C THR A 71 6.00 5.44 0.94
N PHE A 72 4.99 4.60 0.76
CA PHE A 72 4.41 4.28 -0.54
C PHE A 72 3.08 4.99 -0.69
N THR A 73 2.99 5.90 -1.64
CA THR A 73 1.75 6.58 -1.99
C THR A 73 1.18 5.93 -3.24
N LEU A 74 0.04 5.25 -3.08
CA LEU A 74 -0.70 4.68 -4.20
C LEU A 74 -1.78 5.64 -4.64
N CYS A 75 -1.86 5.88 -5.94
CA CYS A 75 -2.81 6.80 -6.53
C CYS A 75 -3.51 6.11 -7.70
N ARG A 76 -4.83 6.26 -7.77
CA ARG A 76 -5.61 5.81 -8.93
C ARG A 76 -5.76 6.96 -9.90
N ASP A 77 -5.26 6.78 -11.11
CA ASP A 77 -5.34 7.75 -12.21
C ASP A 77 -6.14 7.11 -13.35
N GLY A 78 -7.47 7.27 -13.29
CA GLY A 78 -8.39 6.58 -14.21
C GLY A 78 -8.41 5.07 -13.98
N ASP A 79 -8.06 4.31 -15.03
CA ASP A 79 -8.00 2.84 -15.03
C ASP A 79 -6.65 2.30 -14.52
N GLU A 80 -5.62 3.16 -14.45
CA GLU A 80 -4.26 2.75 -14.13
C GLU A 80 -3.95 2.98 -12.65
N THR A 81 -3.40 1.94 -12.01
CA THR A 81 -2.97 2.02 -10.61
C THR A 81 -1.50 2.43 -10.56
N LYS A 82 -1.23 3.64 -10.09
CA LYS A 82 0.13 4.19 -9.95
C LYS A 82 0.57 4.11 -8.50
N TYR A 83 1.85 3.87 -8.28
CA TYR A 83 2.45 3.91 -6.95
C TYR A 83 3.74 4.73 -7.00
N HIS A 84 4.01 5.44 -5.91
CA HIS A 84 5.21 6.23 -5.73
C HIS A 84 5.86 5.84 -4.41
N MET A 85 7.17 5.58 -4.44
CA MET A 85 7.98 5.34 -3.24
C MET A 85 8.72 6.62 -2.91
N SER A 86 8.45 7.18 -1.74
CA SER A 86 9.19 8.29 -1.16
C SER A 86 9.98 7.80 0.04
N VAL A 87 11.17 8.34 0.24
CA VAL A 87 12.01 8.01 1.39
C VAL A 87 12.40 9.29 2.11
N ASP A 88 12.06 9.34 3.40
CA ASP A 88 12.38 10.43 4.32
C ASP A 88 13.70 10.14 5.06
N TYR A 89 14.50 11.21 5.25
CA TYR A 89 15.84 11.19 5.83
C TYR A 89 15.90 11.83 7.21
#